data_AF-A0A958VRJ3-F1
#
_entry.id   AF-A0A958VRJ3-F1
#
_cell.length_a   1.000
_cell.length_b   1.000
_cell.length_c   1.000
_cell.angle_alpha   90.00
_cell.angle_beta   90.00
_cell.angle_gamma   90.00
#
_symmetry.space_group_name_H-M   'P 1'
#
loop_
_entity.id
_entity.type
_entity.pdbx_description
1 polymer ?
#
loop_
_entity_poly.entity_id
_entity_poly.type
_entity_poly.pdbx_seq_one_letter_code
_entity_poly.pdbx_strand_id
1 'polypeptide(L)'
;MRLLILIGSGIFLMPSVVMSQNIDYNRIILPDNVEAASFEEQLIRLAWKNHPSNKIVIQNVSISTKEKKLAQWKWLDDIYANGNLNEYTLNPAPDGSSNVFFPRYNFGVRFSLGTFITTPLNTKVATEKVSNAENLVNERKLLVRENVLMNCEKLKQYYKNLRLREQIKEDFLVMYKDAEKKFS
;
A
#
# COMPACT_ATOMS: atom_id res chain seq x y z
N MET A 1 -68.96 23.49 -19.34
CA MET A 1 -68.65 22.81 -18.06
C MET A 1 -67.39 21.97 -18.28
N ARG A 2 -66.39 22.18 -17.42
CA ARG A 2 -64.99 21.73 -17.58
C ARG A 2 -64.84 20.20 -17.58
N LEU A 3 -63.89 19.67 -18.34
CA LEU A 3 -62.99 18.63 -17.82
C LEU A 3 -61.65 18.65 -18.59
N LEU A 4 -60.62 19.22 -17.94
CA LEU A 4 -59.22 19.17 -18.33
C LEU A 4 -58.67 17.79 -17.95
N ILE A 5 -58.20 17.01 -18.93
CA ILE A 5 -57.40 15.80 -18.68
C ILE A 5 -55.93 16.20 -18.82
N LEU A 6 -55.27 16.37 -17.69
CA LEU A 6 -53.84 16.62 -17.54
C LEU A 6 -53.13 15.26 -17.57
N ILE A 7 -52.47 14.92 -18.68
CA ILE A 7 -51.62 13.73 -18.78
C ILE A 7 -50.27 14.11 -18.14
N GLY A 8 -50.12 13.78 -16.86
CA GLY A 8 -48.85 13.90 -16.14
C GLY A 8 -47.88 12.81 -16.59
N SER A 9 -46.89 13.18 -17.41
CA SER A 9 -45.74 12.33 -17.72
C SER A 9 -44.77 12.31 -16.54
N GLY A 10 -44.98 11.38 -15.60
CA GLY A 10 -44.00 11.09 -14.55
C GLY A 10 -42.78 10.37 -15.12
N ILE A 11 -41.71 11.11 -15.41
CA ILE A 11 -40.40 10.53 -15.72
C ILE A 11 -39.84 9.93 -14.42
N PHE A 12 -39.90 8.60 -14.34
CA PHE A 12 -39.37 7.83 -13.22
C PHE A 12 -37.85 7.68 -13.41
N LEU A 13 -37.06 8.60 -12.83
CA LEU A 13 -35.60 8.49 -12.74
C LEU A 13 -35.26 7.43 -11.69
N MET A 14 -35.15 6.15 -12.10
CA MET A 14 -34.53 5.13 -11.26
C MET A 14 -33.02 5.38 -11.20
N PRO A 15 -32.42 5.54 -10.00
CA PRO A 15 -30.97 5.55 -9.87
C PRO A 15 -30.46 4.13 -10.17
N SER A 16 -29.79 3.97 -11.30
CA SER A 16 -29.02 2.75 -11.58
C SER A 16 -27.94 2.64 -10.50
N VAL A 17 -28.00 1.55 -9.73
CA VAL A 17 -26.94 1.21 -8.77
C VAL A 17 -25.67 0.95 -9.58
N VAL A 18 -24.79 1.94 -9.65
CA VAL A 18 -23.47 1.78 -10.27
C VAL A 18 -22.66 0.88 -9.34
N MET A 19 -22.57 -0.38 -9.70
CA MET A 19 -21.69 -1.34 -9.04
C MET A 19 -20.24 -0.88 -9.25
N SER A 20 -19.51 -0.71 -8.14
CA SER A 20 -18.07 -0.42 -8.19
C SER A 20 -17.33 -1.57 -8.87
N GLN A 21 -16.46 -1.25 -9.82
CA GLN A 21 -15.64 -2.26 -10.49
C GLN A 21 -14.57 -2.79 -9.52
N ASN A 22 -14.43 -4.11 -9.44
CA ASN A 22 -13.34 -4.75 -8.70
C ASN A 22 -12.10 -4.81 -9.60
N ILE A 23 -11.03 -4.12 -9.19
CA ILE A 23 -9.80 -4.00 -9.97
C ILE A 23 -8.83 -5.10 -9.56
N ASP A 24 -8.41 -5.94 -10.51
CA ASP A 24 -7.32 -6.89 -10.31
C ASP A 24 -5.96 -6.18 -10.45
N TYR A 25 -5.36 -5.83 -9.32
CA TYR A 25 -4.07 -5.14 -9.25
C TYR A 25 -2.87 -5.99 -9.69
N ASN A 26 -3.05 -7.29 -9.93
CA ASN A 26 -2.00 -8.14 -10.53
C ASN A 26 -1.94 -7.98 -12.06
N ARG A 27 -2.92 -7.32 -12.67
CA ARG A 27 -2.90 -6.92 -14.09
C ARG A 27 -2.27 -5.54 -14.30
N ILE A 28 -2.16 -4.73 -13.24
CA ILE A 28 -1.58 -3.38 -13.31
C ILE A 28 -0.06 -3.45 -13.44
N ILE A 29 0.57 -4.39 -12.74
CA ILE A 29 1.99 -4.72 -12.90
C ILE A 29 2.08 -6.22 -13.13
N LEU A 30 2.48 -6.60 -14.35
CA LEU A 30 2.55 -7.99 -14.75
C LEU A 30 3.59 -8.77 -13.91
N PRO A 31 3.29 -10.01 -13.52
CA PRO A 31 4.21 -10.86 -12.79
C PRO A 31 5.41 -11.28 -13.64
N ASP A 32 6.47 -11.75 -12.98
CA ASP A 32 7.77 -11.95 -13.63
C ASP A 32 7.78 -13.05 -14.70
N ASN A 33 6.80 -13.95 -14.66
CA ASN A 33 6.62 -15.12 -15.51
C ASN A 33 5.95 -14.83 -16.86
N VAL A 34 5.54 -13.59 -17.14
CA VAL A 34 4.94 -13.23 -18.44
C VAL A 34 6.06 -12.85 -19.42
N GLU A 35 6.37 -13.75 -20.36
CA GLU A 35 7.47 -13.59 -21.34
C GLU A 35 7.14 -12.62 -22.49
N ALA A 36 5.87 -12.49 -22.88
CA ALA A 36 5.43 -11.65 -23.99
C ALA A 36 4.94 -10.24 -23.57
N ALA A 37 5.69 -9.56 -22.70
CA ALA A 37 5.36 -8.20 -22.26
C ALA A 37 5.83 -7.15 -23.29
N SER A 38 5.00 -6.15 -23.61
CA SER A 38 5.40 -5.02 -24.46
C SER A 38 6.55 -4.23 -23.84
N PHE A 39 7.25 -3.43 -24.64
CA PHE A 39 8.37 -2.60 -24.16
C PHE A 39 7.97 -1.72 -22.97
N GLU A 40 6.81 -1.06 -23.04
CA GLU A 40 6.27 -0.25 -21.94
C GLU A 40 6.02 -1.07 -20.67
N GLU A 41 5.48 -2.29 -20.78
CA GLU A 41 5.27 -3.18 -19.64
C GLU A 41 6.58 -3.64 -18.99
N GLN A 42 7.62 -3.87 -19.78
CA GLN A 42 8.95 -4.18 -19.27
C GLN A 42 9.53 -3.00 -18.47
N LEU A 43 9.34 -1.77 -18.96
CA LEU A 43 9.74 -0.55 -18.23
C LEU A 43 8.95 -0.37 -16.93
N ILE A 44 7.64 -0.65 -16.94
CA ILE A 44 6.81 -0.59 -15.73
C ILE A 44 7.31 -1.60 -14.69
N ARG A 45 7.59 -2.85 -15.10
CA ARG A 45 8.16 -3.88 -14.22
C ARG A 45 9.51 -3.46 -13.65
N LEU A 46 10.39 -2.92 -14.49
CA LEU A 46 11.70 -2.45 -14.07
C LEU A 46 11.58 -1.30 -13.05
N ALA A 47 10.70 -0.33 -13.32
CA ALA A 47 10.42 0.78 -12.41
C ALA A 47 9.83 0.27 -11.08
N TRP A 48 8.91 -0.70 -11.13
CA TRP A 48 8.33 -1.31 -9.94
C TRP A 48 9.40 -1.95 -9.04
N LYS A 49 10.28 -2.75 -9.66
CA LYS A 49 11.33 -3.51 -8.96
C LYS A 49 12.39 -2.62 -8.33
N ASN A 50 12.76 -1.53 -9.02
CA ASN A 50 13.93 -0.75 -8.65
C ASN A 50 13.62 0.51 -7.83
N HIS A 51 12.40 1.05 -7.90
CA HIS A 51 12.10 2.32 -7.23
C HIS A 51 11.98 2.16 -5.69
N PRO A 52 12.78 2.89 -4.87
CA PRO A 52 12.82 2.70 -3.41
C PRO A 52 11.46 2.88 -2.71
N SER A 53 10.64 3.83 -3.17
CA SER A 53 9.31 4.06 -2.58
C SER A 53 8.39 2.84 -2.67
N ASN A 54 8.59 1.95 -3.63
CA ASN A 54 7.78 0.74 -3.76
C ASN A 54 8.14 -0.25 -2.64
N LYS A 55 9.42 -0.31 -2.26
CA LYS A 55 9.87 -1.11 -1.11
C LYS A 55 9.26 -0.59 0.19
N ILE A 56 9.14 0.73 0.35
CA ILE A 56 8.55 1.36 1.54
C ILE A 56 7.10 0.91 1.73
N VAL A 57 6.26 1.00 0.69
CA VAL A 57 4.84 0.60 0.82
C VAL A 57 4.69 -0.91 1.08
N ILE A 58 5.53 -1.76 0.48
CA ILE A 58 5.54 -3.20 0.76
C ILE A 58 5.98 -3.48 2.21
N GLN A 59 6.99 -2.76 2.70
CA GLN A 59 7.43 -2.87 4.09
C GLN A 59 6.35 -2.42 5.06
N ASN A 60 5.57 -1.39 4.74
CA ASN A 60 4.44 -0.93 5.57
C ASN A 60 3.37 -2.03 5.74
N VAL A 61 3.10 -2.84 4.71
CA VAL A 61 2.24 -4.02 4.84
C VAL A 61 2.83 -5.03 5.82
N SER A 62 4.14 -5.30 5.72
CA SER A 62 4.83 -6.21 6.65
C SER A 62 4.78 -5.71 8.09
N ILE A 63 5.02 -4.41 8.30
CA ILE A 63 4.93 -3.75 9.61
C ILE A 63 3.51 -3.88 10.16
N SER A 64 2.50 -3.47 9.39
CA SER A 64 1.10 -3.53 9.81
C SER A 64 0.64 -4.96 10.12
N THR A 65 1.14 -5.95 9.37
CA THR A 65 0.84 -7.36 9.62
C THR A 65 1.45 -7.85 10.94
N LYS A 66 2.67 -7.40 11.26
CA LYS A 66 3.30 -7.69 12.55
C LYS A 66 2.57 -6.97 13.69
N GLU A 67 2.16 -5.72 13.50
CA GLU A 67 1.34 -4.99 14.48
C GLU A 67 0.02 -5.69 14.76
N LYS A 68 -0.66 -6.21 13.72
CA LYS A 68 -1.86 -7.04 13.88
C LYS A 68 -1.58 -8.27 14.73
N LYS A 69 -0.48 -8.99 14.45
CA LYS A 69 -0.09 -10.13 15.28
C LYS A 69 0.17 -9.71 16.72
N LEU A 70 0.91 -8.63 16.95
CA LEU A 70 1.14 -8.11 18.30
C LEU A 70 -0.18 -7.77 19.01
N ALA A 71 -1.14 -7.15 18.33
CA ALA A 71 -2.46 -6.88 18.88
C ALA A 71 -3.23 -8.16 19.25
N GLN A 72 -3.14 -9.21 18.42
CA GLN A 72 -3.74 -10.52 18.70
C GLN A 72 -3.12 -11.23 19.91
N TRP A 73 -1.81 -11.10 20.09
CA TRP A 73 -1.08 -11.72 21.19
C TRP A 73 -0.97 -10.82 22.43
N LYS A 74 -1.59 -9.63 22.41
CA LYS A 74 -1.48 -8.63 23.48
C LYS A 74 -1.93 -9.16 24.85
N TRP A 75 -2.85 -10.11 24.88
CA TRP A 75 -3.30 -10.74 26.13
C TRP A 75 -2.18 -11.52 26.85
N LEU A 76 -1.09 -11.87 26.17
CA LEU A 76 0.08 -12.46 26.83
C LEU A 76 0.79 -11.49 27.77
N ASP A 77 0.63 -10.17 27.57
CA ASP A 77 1.15 -9.15 28.48
C ASP A 77 0.57 -9.31 29.91
N ASP A 78 -0.59 -9.96 30.04
CA ASP A 78 -1.29 -10.17 31.30
C ASP A 78 -0.77 -11.40 32.07
N ILE A 79 0.07 -12.24 31.45
CA ILE A 79 0.71 -13.39 32.08
C ILE A 79 2.07 -12.95 32.64
N TYR A 80 2.30 -13.20 33.93
CA TYR A 80 3.57 -12.88 34.57
C TYR A 80 4.09 -14.02 35.44
N ALA A 81 5.41 -14.06 35.55
CA ALA A 81 6.15 -14.96 36.43
C ALA A 81 7.15 -14.13 37.21
N ASN A 82 7.04 -14.16 38.54
CA ASN A 82 7.90 -13.40 39.45
C ASN A 82 8.66 -14.39 40.34
N GLY A 83 9.98 -14.27 40.36
CA GLY A 83 10.85 -14.94 41.34
C GLY A 83 11.10 -14.02 42.52
N ASN A 84 11.10 -14.57 43.74
CA ASN A 84 11.46 -13.84 44.95
C ASN A 84 12.73 -14.47 45.55
N LEU A 85 13.79 -13.67 45.67
CA LEU A 85 15.06 -14.05 46.29
C LEU A 85 15.25 -13.23 47.57
N ASN A 86 15.31 -13.91 48.71
CA ASN A 86 15.53 -13.28 50.02
C ASN A 86 16.78 -13.88 50.70
N GLU A 87 17.29 -13.21 51.74
CA GLU A 87 18.46 -13.66 52.51
C GLU A 87 18.29 -15.09 53.06
N TYR A 88 17.08 -15.48 53.49
CA TYR A 88 16.75 -16.85 53.90
C TYR A 88 16.74 -17.88 52.75
N THR A 89 16.68 -17.43 51.50
CA THR A 89 16.77 -18.27 50.29
C THR A 89 18.21 -18.43 49.82
N LEU A 90 19.08 -17.46 50.10
CA LEU A 90 20.49 -17.45 49.72
C LEU A 90 21.42 -18.02 50.82
N ASN A 91 21.12 -17.75 52.09
CA ASN A 91 21.85 -18.22 53.27
C ASN A 91 20.88 -18.88 54.26
N PRO A 92 20.56 -20.18 54.09
CA PRO A 92 19.69 -20.89 55.02
C PRO A 92 20.37 -21.03 56.39
N ALA A 93 19.71 -20.63 57.48
CA ALA A 93 20.25 -20.75 58.83
C ALA A 93 20.45 -22.25 59.20
N PRO A 94 21.56 -22.63 59.88
CA PRO A 94 21.90 -24.03 60.16
C PRO A 94 20.87 -24.79 61.01
N ASP A 95 20.16 -24.09 61.90
CA ASP A 95 19.32 -24.69 62.94
C ASP A 95 17.82 -24.77 62.59
N GLY A 96 17.42 -24.54 61.34
CA GLY A 96 16.03 -24.72 60.90
C GLY A 96 14.98 -23.82 61.59
N SER A 97 15.41 -22.83 62.38
CA SER A 97 14.56 -21.94 63.18
C SER A 97 14.03 -20.71 62.44
N SER A 98 14.47 -20.49 61.20
CA SER A 98 13.95 -19.42 60.33
C SER A 98 12.75 -19.91 59.53
N ASN A 99 11.64 -19.19 59.58
CA ASN A 99 10.35 -19.56 58.97
C ASN A 99 10.43 -19.55 57.43
N VAL A 100 10.59 -20.71 56.79
CA VAL A 100 10.93 -20.85 55.34
C VAL A 100 9.69 -20.82 54.40
N PHE A 101 8.52 -20.36 54.83
CA PHE A 101 7.28 -20.41 54.03
C PHE A 101 7.08 -19.22 53.06
N PHE A 102 8.20 -18.71 52.53
CA PHE A 102 8.41 -17.88 51.34
C PHE A 102 8.04 -18.49 49.98
N PRO A 103 6.91 -18.23 49.26
CA PRO A 103 6.79 -18.68 47.87
C PRO A 103 7.89 -18.05 46.99
N ARG A 104 8.84 -18.89 46.55
CA ARG A 104 10.03 -18.51 45.76
C ARG A 104 9.69 -18.15 44.31
N TYR A 105 8.62 -18.73 43.79
CA TYR A 105 8.12 -18.50 42.43
C TYR A 105 6.63 -18.22 42.50
N ASN A 106 6.21 -17.15 41.82
CA ASN A 106 4.82 -16.75 41.71
C ASN A 106 4.46 -16.66 40.24
N PHE A 107 3.43 -17.38 39.83
CA PHE A 107 2.87 -17.30 38.49
C PHE A 107 1.46 -16.77 38.62
N GLY A 108 1.11 -15.81 37.77
CA GLY A 108 -0.19 -15.18 37.84
C GLY A 108 -0.64 -14.67 36.48
N VAL A 109 -1.94 -14.48 36.39
CA VAL A 109 -2.57 -13.82 35.25
C VAL A 109 -3.40 -12.67 35.78
N ARG A 110 -3.26 -11.48 35.18
CA ARG A 110 -3.97 -10.27 35.60
C ARG A 110 -4.81 -9.74 34.45
N PHE A 111 -6.09 -10.07 34.42
CA PHE A 111 -7.03 -9.48 33.47
C PHE A 111 -7.78 -8.31 34.08
N SER A 112 -7.83 -7.19 33.37
CA SER A 112 -8.82 -6.14 33.64
C SER A 112 -10.11 -6.48 32.89
N LEU A 113 -11.28 -6.07 33.40
CA LEU A 113 -12.55 -6.21 32.65
C LEU A 113 -12.49 -5.49 31.29
N GLY A 114 -11.71 -4.40 31.20
CA GLY A 114 -11.45 -3.69 29.96
C GLY A 114 -10.73 -4.54 28.91
N THR A 115 -9.86 -5.48 29.30
CA THR A 115 -9.09 -6.34 28.39
C THR A 115 -10.00 -7.11 27.42
N PHE A 116 -11.16 -7.59 27.88
CA PHE A 116 -12.10 -8.35 27.05
C PHE A 116 -12.78 -7.49 25.97
N ILE A 117 -12.82 -6.17 26.15
CA ILE A 117 -13.39 -5.23 25.19
C ILE A 117 -12.28 -4.65 24.30
N THR A 118 -11.17 -4.22 24.88
CA THR A 118 -10.11 -3.49 24.16
C THR A 118 -9.30 -4.40 23.25
N THR A 119 -9.01 -5.64 23.63
CA THR A 119 -8.20 -6.57 22.83
C THR A 119 -8.82 -6.91 21.47
N PRO A 120 -10.10 -7.33 21.36
CA PRO A 120 -10.72 -7.57 20.06
C PRO A 120 -10.87 -6.28 19.24
N LEU A 121 -11.14 -5.13 19.89
CA LEU A 121 -11.23 -3.84 19.20
C LEU A 121 -9.88 -3.44 18.58
N ASN A 122 -8.80 -3.53 19.35
CA ASN A 122 -7.44 -3.26 18.88
C ASN A 122 -7.04 -4.19 17.73
N THR A 123 -7.44 -5.46 17.79
CA THR A 123 -7.22 -6.43 16.71
C THR A 123 -7.97 -6.04 15.43
N LYS A 124 -9.22 -5.55 15.54
CA LYS A 124 -9.98 -5.02 14.39
C LYS A 124 -9.30 -3.80 13.80
N VAL A 125 -8.91 -2.83 14.63
CA VAL A 125 -8.17 -1.63 14.19
C VAL A 125 -6.88 -2.01 13.47
N ALA A 126 -6.10 -2.94 14.01
CA ALA A 126 -4.87 -3.40 13.36
C ALA A 126 -5.13 -4.16 12.05
N THR A 127 -6.29 -4.82 11.91
CA THR A 127 -6.71 -5.44 10.65
C THR A 127 -7.02 -4.40 9.59
N GLU A 128 -7.75 -3.34 9.94
CA GLU A 128 -8.01 -2.21 9.04
C GLU A 128 -6.70 -1.51 8.61
N LYS A 129 -5.73 -1.38 9.52
CA LYS A 129 -4.40 -0.85 9.18
C LYS A 129 -3.67 -1.69 8.13
N VAL A 130 -3.77 -3.02 8.21
CA VAL A 130 -3.20 -3.90 7.17
C VAL A 130 -3.89 -3.66 5.83
N SER A 131 -5.21 -3.59 5.81
CA SER A 131 -5.98 -3.31 4.58
C SER A 131 -5.60 -1.96 3.98
N ASN A 132 -5.45 -0.91 4.81
CA ASN A 132 -4.98 0.39 4.36
C ASN A 132 -3.57 0.33 3.77
N ALA A 133 -2.64 -0.39 4.40
CA ALA A 133 -1.30 -0.56 3.87
C ALA A 133 -1.29 -1.30 2.51
N GLU A 134 -2.14 -2.31 2.34
CA GLU A 134 -2.32 -3.01 1.05
C GLU A 134 -2.89 -2.08 -0.03
N ASN A 135 -3.85 -1.23 0.34
CA ASN A 135 -4.40 -0.22 -0.56
C ASN A 135 -3.34 0.81 -0.99
N LEU A 136 -2.44 1.21 -0.11
CA LEU A 136 -1.30 2.08 -0.47
C LEU A 136 -0.34 1.40 -1.46
N VAL A 137 -0.12 0.09 -1.35
CA VAL A 137 0.65 -0.66 -2.35
C VAL A 137 -0.06 -0.60 -3.70
N ASN A 138 -1.37 -0.83 -3.72
CA ASN A 138 -2.19 -0.80 -4.94
C ASN A 138 -2.22 0.58 -5.61
N GLU A 139 -2.41 1.64 -4.83
CA GLU A 139 -2.29 3.03 -5.29
C GLU A 139 -0.90 3.27 -5.90
N ARG A 140 0.16 2.81 -5.21
CA ARG A 140 1.52 2.99 -5.72
C ARG A 140 1.74 2.25 -7.05
N LYS A 141 1.14 1.07 -7.24
CA LYS A 141 1.20 0.35 -8.52
C LYS A 141 0.60 1.18 -9.67
N LEU A 142 -0.54 1.82 -9.43
CA LEU A 142 -1.20 2.71 -10.40
C LEU A 142 -0.30 3.90 -10.75
N LEU A 143 0.24 4.59 -9.74
CA LEU A 143 1.10 5.75 -9.94
C LEU A 143 2.39 5.41 -10.71
N VAL A 144 3.01 4.26 -10.42
CA VAL A 144 4.21 3.84 -11.16
C VAL A 144 3.87 3.62 -12.63
N ARG A 145 2.77 2.90 -12.91
CA ARG A 145 2.31 2.64 -14.27
C ARG A 145 2.02 3.94 -15.03
N GLU A 146 1.25 4.84 -14.42
CA GLU A 146 0.92 6.15 -14.98
C GLU A 146 2.19 6.94 -15.35
N ASN A 147 3.13 7.08 -14.41
CA ASN A 147 4.35 7.85 -14.61
C ASN A 147 5.21 7.28 -15.74
N VAL A 148 5.37 5.95 -15.81
CA VAL A 148 6.15 5.31 -16.87
C VAL A 148 5.49 5.54 -18.23
N LEU A 149 4.19 5.26 -18.36
CA LEU A 149 3.47 5.45 -19.61
C LEU A 149 3.50 6.91 -20.07
N MET A 150 3.27 7.85 -19.16
CA MET A 150 3.36 9.28 -19.47
C MET A 150 4.75 9.67 -19.98
N ASN A 151 5.82 9.15 -19.36
CA ASN A 151 7.18 9.45 -19.79
C ASN A 151 7.53 8.80 -21.14
N CYS A 152 7.03 7.58 -21.41
CA CYS A 152 7.15 6.94 -22.71
C CYS A 152 6.48 7.78 -23.80
N GLU A 153 5.26 8.28 -23.56
CA GLU A 153 4.56 9.13 -24.52
C GLU A 153 5.25 10.48 -24.71
N LYS A 154 5.76 11.11 -23.65
CA LYS A 154 6.59 12.32 -23.75
C LYS A 154 7.84 12.09 -24.60
N LEU A 155 8.51 10.95 -24.43
CA LEU A 155 9.68 10.60 -25.23
C LEU A 155 9.31 10.46 -26.71
N LYS A 156 8.20 9.76 -27.02
CA LYS A 156 7.69 9.66 -28.41
C LYS A 156 7.39 11.03 -29.00
N GLN A 157 6.80 11.95 -28.22
CA GLN A 157 6.56 13.33 -28.65
C GLN A 157 7.86 14.09 -28.94
N TYR A 158 8.88 13.97 -28.07
CA TYR A 158 10.17 14.62 -28.30
C TYR A 158 10.85 14.14 -29.58
N TYR A 159 10.82 12.84 -29.88
CA TYR A 159 11.34 12.32 -31.14
C TYR A 159 10.60 12.86 -32.37
N LYS A 160 9.27 12.98 -32.31
CA LYS A 160 8.49 13.59 -33.40
C LYS A 160 8.87 15.06 -33.61
N ASN A 161 9.01 15.82 -32.52
CA ASN A 161 9.43 17.23 -32.58
C ASN A 161 10.85 17.39 -33.12
N LEU A 162 11.77 16.49 -32.75
CA LEU A 162 13.14 16.50 -33.25
C LEU A 162 13.15 16.26 -34.77
N ARG A 163 12.45 15.22 -35.23
CA ARG A 163 12.33 14.89 -36.66
C ARG A 163 11.71 16.04 -37.46
N LEU A 164 10.68 16.70 -36.93
CA LEU A 164 10.08 17.87 -37.57
C LEU A 164 11.08 19.02 -37.71
N ARG A 165 11.90 19.27 -36.68
CA ARG A 165 12.94 20.31 -36.73
C ARG A 165 14.04 19.99 -37.74
N GLU A 166 14.40 18.73 -37.88
CA GLU A 166 15.35 18.28 -38.89
C GLU A 166 14.82 18.53 -40.31
N GLN A 167 13.56 18.17 -40.58
CA GLN A 167 12.91 18.44 -41.87
C GLN A 167 12.87 19.95 -42.18
N ILE A 168 12.45 20.77 -41.22
CA ILE A 168 12.43 22.24 -41.37
C ILE A 168 13.83 22.77 -41.69
N LYS A 169 14.88 22.25 -41.04
CA LYS A 169 16.26 22.65 -41.29
C LYS A 169 16.72 22.28 -42.71
N GLU A 170 16.36 21.09 -43.18
CA GLU A 170 16.67 20.65 -44.54
C GLU A 170 15.98 21.55 -45.58
N ASP A 171 14.70 21.86 -45.38
CA ASP A 171 13.94 22.76 -46.26
C ASP A 171 14.58 24.15 -46.31
N PHE A 172 14.94 24.72 -45.14
CA PHE A 172 15.63 26.01 -45.08
C PHE A 172 16.98 26.00 -45.81
N LEU A 173 17.73 24.89 -45.71
CA LEU A 173 19.02 24.74 -46.39
C LEU A 173 18.85 24.69 -47.91
N VAL A 174 17.83 23.98 -48.41
CA VAL A 174 17.49 23.96 -49.84
C VAL A 174 17.10 25.36 -50.32
N MET A 175 16.22 26.05 -49.60
CA MET A 175 15.81 27.42 -49.93
C MET A 175 16.99 28.39 -49.96
N TYR A 176 17.90 28.29 -48.99
CA TYR A 176 19.11 29.10 -48.94
C TYR A 176 20.00 28.88 -50.17
N LYS A 177 20.27 27.62 -50.53
CA LYS A 177 21.09 27.28 -51.71
C LYS A 177 20.45 27.75 -53.02
N ASP A 178 19.13 27.65 -53.12
CA ASP A 178 18.41 28.11 -54.31
C ASP A 178 18.39 29.63 -54.43
N ALA A 179 18.35 30.35 -53.30
CA ALA A 179 18.55 31.80 -53.29
C ALA A 179 19.97 32.16 -53.72
N GLU A 180 21.01 31.51 -53.18
CA GLU A 180 22.40 31.74 -53.54
C GLU A 180 22.64 31.57 -55.06
N LYS A 181 22.11 30.50 -55.66
CA LYS A 181 22.18 30.27 -57.11
C LYS A 181 21.50 31.35 -57.95
N LYS A 182 20.49 32.05 -57.43
CA LYS A 182 19.78 33.11 -58.16
C LYS A 182 20.53 34.44 -58.12
N PHE A 183 21.41 34.63 -57.14
CA PHE A 183 22.17 35.87 -56.95
C PHE A 183 23.65 35.77 -57.35
N SER A 184 24.09 34.58 -57.81
CA SER A 184 25.42 34.33 -58.35
C SER A 184 25.38 34.09 -59.86
#